data_AF-A0A9W9E601-F1
#
_entry.id   AF-A0A9W9E601-F1
#
_cell.length_a   1.000
_cell.length_b   1.000
_cell.length_c   1.000
_cell.angle_alpha   90.00
_cell.angle_beta   90.00
_cell.angle_gamma   90.00
#
_symmetry.space_group_name_H-M   'P 1'
#
loop_
_entity.id
_entity.type
_entity.pdbx_description
1 polymer ?
#
loop_
_entity_poly.entity_id
_entity_poly.type
_entity_poly.pdbx_seq_one_letter_code
_entity_poly.pdbx_strand_id
1 'polypeptide(L)'
;MLSPQITSTFHVHCGQSHLKWSKAIAPVLTVDSNEVVTFDTIDGSNGQITPNSTVEDVLSFKAELADPLFGPVYVRGAEPGDTLEIEVLELKTADWGWTAIMPGFGLLTDEFPEPQLKIWKLDPNDSSATFKEGIRIPTHPFLGVMGVAPGEGEFPTIPPLETGGNIDTRHIIAGTKLFLPVKAPGALFSCGDGHAAQGDGEVCGTAIETPMQVKLRLTVRKDMKWVGSPNYSSPSSALTLAEDRGYYAVLGIDSDLLEAARKAVRGIIEYMMQTKSLSRVEAYMLASVSISLRVSEVVNVPNYAISAIIPLNIFTQAS
;
A
#
# COMPACT_ATOMS: atom_id res chain seq x y z
N MET A 1 -28.48 -15.73 -2.15
CA MET A 1 -27.97 -16.01 -0.78
C MET A 1 -27.26 -14.76 -0.33
N LEU A 2 -27.75 -14.09 0.72
CA LEU A 2 -27.10 -12.92 1.29
C LEU A 2 -25.80 -13.39 1.95
N SER A 3 -24.66 -12.83 1.53
CA SER A 3 -23.38 -13.03 2.18
C SER A 3 -23.52 -12.71 3.66
N PRO A 4 -23.00 -13.53 4.59
CA PRO A 4 -23.07 -13.22 6.01
C PRO A 4 -22.41 -11.85 6.23
N GLN A 5 -23.15 -10.92 6.85
CA GLN A 5 -22.56 -9.67 7.33
C GLN A 5 -21.48 -10.03 8.34
N ILE A 6 -20.22 -9.95 7.92
CA ILE A 6 -19.08 -10.02 8.84
C ILE A 6 -19.10 -8.71 9.63
N THR A 7 -19.80 -8.72 10.77
CA THR A 7 -19.69 -7.71 11.82
C THR A 7 -18.30 -7.88 12.45
N SER A 8 -17.39 -6.94 12.23
CA SER A 8 -16.13 -6.92 12.95
C SER A 8 -16.36 -6.29 14.32
N THR A 9 -15.93 -6.95 15.39
CA THR A 9 -15.89 -6.40 16.75
C THR A 9 -14.59 -5.64 17.03
N PHE A 10 -13.69 -5.56 16.06
CA PHE A 10 -12.34 -5.04 16.21
C PHE A 10 -12.17 -3.75 15.41
N HIS A 11 -11.89 -2.67 16.12
CA HIS A 11 -11.80 -1.35 15.53
C HIS A 11 -10.64 -0.56 16.12
N VAL A 12 -9.87 0.09 15.25
CA VAL A 12 -8.79 1.02 15.59
C VAL A 12 -9.24 2.43 15.23
N HIS A 13 -9.41 3.26 16.25
CA HIS A 13 -9.87 4.64 16.10
C HIS A 13 -8.73 5.57 15.68
N CYS A 14 -9.06 6.74 15.11
CA CYS A 14 -8.07 7.73 14.67
C CYS A 14 -7.14 8.27 15.78
N GLY A 15 -7.51 8.14 17.05
CA GLY A 15 -6.64 8.50 18.18
C GLY A 15 -5.58 7.45 18.53
N GLN A 16 -5.60 6.28 17.89
CA GLN A 16 -4.69 5.16 18.14
C GLN A 16 -3.62 5.11 17.03
N SER A 17 -2.86 6.20 16.92
CA SER A 17 -1.85 6.38 15.88
C SER A 17 -0.43 6.57 16.43
N HIS A 18 0.56 6.34 15.57
CA HIS A 18 1.97 6.56 15.84
C HIS A 18 2.71 7.00 14.56
N LEU A 19 3.94 7.52 14.70
CA LEU A 19 4.72 8.13 13.61
C LEU A 19 6.06 7.43 13.39
N LYS A 20 6.17 6.13 13.71
CA LYS A 20 7.40 5.36 13.48
C LYS A 20 7.16 3.86 13.46
N TRP A 21 7.94 3.14 12.67
CA TRP A 21 8.00 1.69 12.73
C TRP A 21 8.93 1.24 13.85
N SER A 22 8.41 0.52 14.85
CA SER A 22 9.21 -0.05 15.94
C SER A 22 8.48 -1.20 16.60
N LYS A 23 9.19 -2.31 16.87
CA LYS A 23 8.63 -3.43 17.65
C LYS A 23 8.39 -3.10 19.13
N ALA A 24 8.90 -1.95 19.60
CA ALA A 24 8.74 -1.51 20.98
C ALA A 24 7.40 -0.81 21.24
N ILE A 25 6.65 -0.45 20.18
CA ILE A 25 5.33 0.17 20.32
C ILE A 25 4.34 -0.89 20.82
N ALA A 26 3.68 -0.60 21.94
CA ALA A 26 2.65 -1.48 22.48
C ALA A 26 1.47 -1.57 21.50
N PRO A 27 0.94 -2.79 21.24
CA PRO A 27 -0.21 -2.93 20.36
C PRO A 27 -1.45 -2.29 20.98
N VAL A 28 -2.23 -1.59 20.15
CA VAL A 28 -3.51 -0.98 20.55
C VAL A 28 -4.65 -1.99 20.52
N LEU A 29 -4.43 -3.11 19.84
CA LEU A 29 -5.38 -4.19 19.65
C LEU A 29 -4.66 -5.53 19.50
N THR A 30 -5.27 -6.62 19.96
CA THR A 30 -4.81 -8.00 19.69
C THR A 30 -5.95 -8.83 19.10
N VAL A 31 -5.69 -9.52 17.99
CA VAL A 31 -6.66 -10.35 17.27
C VAL A 31 -6.09 -11.73 16.96
N ASP A 32 -6.96 -12.69 16.69
CA ASP A 32 -6.57 -13.99 16.14
C ASP A 32 -6.34 -13.89 14.62
N SER A 33 -5.64 -14.87 14.06
CA SER A 33 -5.47 -14.96 12.60
C SER A 33 -6.83 -15.15 11.90
N ASN A 34 -6.97 -14.59 10.70
CA ASN A 34 -8.17 -14.55 9.87
C ASN A 34 -9.30 -13.65 10.43
N GLU A 35 -9.01 -12.83 11.44
CA GLU A 35 -9.93 -11.81 11.93
C GLU A 35 -10.01 -10.59 11.03
N VAL A 36 -11.16 -9.93 11.07
CA VAL A 36 -11.41 -8.67 10.36
C VAL A 36 -11.25 -7.51 11.31
N VAL A 37 -10.48 -6.50 10.92
CA VAL A 37 -10.24 -5.27 11.68
C VAL A 37 -10.68 -4.07 10.84
N THR A 38 -11.32 -3.11 11.50
CA THR A 38 -11.70 -1.83 10.90
C THR A 38 -10.85 -0.68 11.44
N PHE A 39 -10.63 0.34 10.62
CA PHE A 39 -9.80 1.49 10.98
C PHE A 39 -10.49 2.78 10.54
N ASP A 40 -10.41 3.81 11.38
CA ASP A 40 -10.65 5.20 11.00
C ASP A 40 -9.29 5.87 10.78
N THR A 41 -8.92 6.14 9.52
CA THR A 41 -7.65 6.77 9.20
C THR A 41 -7.88 8.23 8.81
N ILE A 42 -7.02 9.12 9.31
CA ILE A 42 -6.83 10.43 8.68
C ILE A 42 -5.85 10.27 7.51
N ASP A 43 -5.80 11.25 6.60
CA ASP A 43 -4.86 11.25 5.48
C ASP A 43 -3.41 11.55 5.90
N GLY A 44 -2.46 11.42 4.97
CA GLY A 44 -1.03 11.65 5.19
C GLY A 44 -0.67 13.03 5.77
N SER A 45 -1.55 14.03 5.67
CA SER A 45 -1.31 15.33 6.31
C SER A 45 -1.36 15.31 7.83
N ASN A 46 -1.90 14.25 8.44
CA ASN A 46 -2.20 14.19 9.87
C ASN A 46 -3.17 15.30 10.33
N GLY A 47 -4.13 15.68 9.47
CA GLY A 47 -5.10 16.73 9.75
C GLY A 47 -4.56 18.16 9.63
N GLN A 48 -3.34 18.33 9.10
CA GLN A 48 -2.78 19.66 8.81
C GLN A 48 -3.44 20.31 7.60
N ILE A 49 -3.95 19.52 6.66
CA ILE A 49 -4.73 19.99 5.51
C ILE A 49 -6.21 19.64 5.73
N THR A 50 -7.10 20.57 5.39
CA THR A 50 -8.55 20.43 5.55
C THR A 50 -9.26 20.87 4.26
N PRO A 51 -10.58 20.65 4.11
CA PRO A 51 -11.34 21.14 2.96
C PRO A 51 -11.30 22.67 2.77
N ASN A 52 -10.96 23.42 3.82
CA ASN A 52 -10.90 24.89 3.81
C ASN A 52 -9.45 25.41 3.74
N SER A 53 -8.47 24.51 3.61
CA SER A 53 -7.07 24.90 3.60
C SER A 53 -6.69 25.66 2.34
N THR A 54 -5.67 26.49 2.48
CA THR A 54 -5.09 27.30 1.41
C THR A 54 -3.61 26.98 1.22
N VAL A 55 -2.98 27.63 0.25
CA VAL A 55 -1.55 27.42 -0.02
C VAL A 55 -0.66 27.83 1.17
N GLU A 56 -1.14 28.73 2.04
CA GLU A 56 -0.48 29.10 3.28
C GLU A 56 -0.35 27.92 4.25
N ASP A 57 -1.33 27.01 4.29
CA ASP A 57 -1.26 25.82 5.14
C ASP A 57 -0.17 24.85 4.65
N VAL A 58 0.01 24.72 3.32
CA VAL A 58 1.10 23.96 2.69
C VAL A 58 2.46 24.51 3.10
N LEU A 59 2.62 25.83 3.14
CA LEU A 59 3.87 26.48 3.60
C LEU A 59 4.15 26.26 5.08
N SER A 60 3.10 26.09 5.89
CA SER A 60 3.22 25.85 7.34
C SER A 60 3.28 24.36 7.70
N PHE A 61 3.23 23.48 6.70
CA PHE A 61 3.19 22.03 6.87
C PHE A 61 4.43 21.51 7.59
N LYS A 62 4.21 20.64 8.58
CA LYS A 62 5.25 20.00 9.38
C LYS A 62 5.43 18.57 8.92
N ALA A 63 6.47 18.34 8.13
CA ALA A 63 6.78 17.02 7.57
C ALA A 63 7.03 15.96 8.66
N GLU A 64 7.56 16.33 9.82
CA GLU A 64 7.80 15.42 10.94
C GLU A 64 6.53 14.88 11.60
N LEU A 65 5.37 15.45 11.26
CA LEU A 65 4.06 15.00 11.73
C LEU A 65 3.27 14.24 10.67
N ALA A 66 3.78 14.11 9.45
CA ALA A 66 3.10 13.46 8.33
C ALA A 66 3.01 11.93 8.49
N ASP A 67 2.13 11.30 7.72
CA ASP A 67 1.91 9.85 7.60
C ASP A 67 1.66 9.14 8.94
N PRO A 68 0.63 9.53 9.71
CA PRO A 68 0.26 8.82 10.92
C PRO A 68 -0.21 7.40 10.60
N LEU A 69 0.27 6.45 11.41
CA LEU A 69 -0.01 5.03 11.27
C LEU A 69 -0.99 4.56 12.34
N PHE A 70 -2.08 3.94 11.94
CA PHE A 70 -3.14 3.44 12.82
C PHE A 70 -2.89 1.98 13.19
N GLY A 71 -2.73 1.72 14.49
CA GLY A 71 -2.24 0.46 15.03
C GLY A 71 -1.26 0.69 16.18
N PRO A 72 -0.35 -0.26 16.49
CA PRO A 72 -0.19 -1.56 15.86
C PRO A 72 -1.24 -2.58 16.31
N VAL A 73 -1.68 -3.43 15.38
CA VAL A 73 -2.50 -4.62 15.66
C VAL A 73 -1.57 -5.83 15.83
N TYR A 74 -1.66 -6.48 16.99
CA TYR A 74 -0.97 -7.73 17.25
C TYR A 74 -1.81 -8.91 16.77
N VAL A 75 -1.28 -9.74 15.87
CA VAL A 75 -1.95 -10.94 15.36
C VAL A 75 -1.39 -12.18 16.05
N ARG A 76 -2.22 -12.89 16.82
CA ARG A 76 -1.77 -14.08 17.58
C ARG A 76 -1.21 -15.15 16.64
N GLY A 77 -0.06 -15.71 17.03
CA GLY A 77 0.61 -16.79 16.29
C GLY A 77 1.49 -16.34 15.13
N ALA A 78 1.56 -15.04 14.82
CA ALA A 78 2.55 -14.50 13.89
C ALA A 78 3.94 -14.45 14.55
N GLU A 79 4.93 -15.08 13.94
CA GLU A 79 6.32 -15.13 14.40
C GLU A 79 7.27 -14.68 13.29
N PRO A 80 8.48 -14.17 13.63
CA PRO A 80 9.47 -13.82 12.63
C PRO A 80 9.74 -14.97 11.64
N GLY A 81 9.68 -14.68 10.34
CA GLY A 81 9.80 -15.65 9.25
C GLY A 81 8.49 -16.19 8.70
N ASP A 82 7.36 -15.86 9.33
CA ASP A 82 6.03 -16.03 8.72
C ASP A 82 5.72 -14.87 7.76
N THR A 83 4.57 -14.98 7.09
CA THR A 83 4.01 -13.91 6.26
C THR A 83 2.66 -13.49 6.83
N LEU A 84 2.41 -12.18 6.89
CA LEU A 84 1.09 -11.65 7.15
C LEU A 84 0.40 -11.38 5.82
N GLU A 85 -0.71 -12.06 5.55
CA GLU A 85 -1.65 -11.75 4.46
C GLU A 85 -2.66 -10.72 4.95
N ILE A 86 -2.82 -9.64 4.19
CA ILE A 86 -3.76 -8.55 4.42
C ILE A 86 -4.72 -8.52 3.23
N GLU A 87 -5.94 -8.98 3.43
CA GLU A 87 -7.00 -8.88 2.43
C GLU A 87 -7.72 -7.55 2.59
N VAL A 88 -7.72 -6.72 1.55
CA VAL A 88 -8.43 -5.45 1.54
C VAL A 88 -9.90 -5.72 1.24
N LEU A 89 -10.77 -5.62 2.24
CA LEU A 89 -12.18 -5.92 2.08
C LEU A 89 -12.98 -4.71 1.60
N GLU A 90 -12.69 -3.53 2.17
CA GLU A 90 -13.46 -2.31 1.91
C GLU A 90 -12.62 -1.07 2.21
N LEU A 91 -12.76 -0.06 1.36
CA LEU A 91 -12.12 1.24 1.47
C LEU A 91 -13.15 2.31 1.11
N LYS A 92 -13.40 3.24 2.03
CA LYS A 92 -14.39 4.31 1.88
C LYS A 92 -13.72 5.65 2.11
N THR A 93 -13.55 6.43 1.06
CA THR A 93 -13.01 7.78 1.13
C THR A 93 -13.99 8.72 1.84
N ALA A 94 -13.48 9.85 2.31
CA ALA A 94 -14.30 11.02 2.60
C ALA A 94 -14.91 11.60 1.29
N ASP A 95 -15.73 12.64 1.43
CA ASP A 95 -16.33 13.40 0.33
C ASP A 95 -15.40 14.51 -0.21
N TRP A 96 -14.14 14.50 0.21
CA TRP A 96 -13.11 15.43 -0.20
C TRP A 96 -11.73 14.77 -0.17
N GLY A 97 -10.77 15.41 -0.84
CA GLY A 97 -9.36 15.08 -0.71
C GLY A 97 -8.50 16.25 -1.13
N TRP A 98 -7.18 16.07 -1.14
CA TRP A 98 -6.24 17.12 -1.50
C TRP A 98 -5.05 16.59 -2.29
N THR A 99 -4.43 17.46 -3.08
CA THR A 99 -3.12 17.22 -3.72
C THR A 99 -2.33 18.50 -3.54
N ALA A 100 -1.05 18.40 -3.21
CA ALA A 100 -0.18 19.56 -3.09
C ALA A 100 1.17 19.38 -3.79
N ILE A 101 1.70 20.49 -4.28
CA ILE A 101 3.13 20.62 -4.53
C ILE A 101 3.73 21.13 -3.22
N MET A 102 4.51 20.28 -2.57
CA MET A 102 5.20 20.58 -1.32
C MET A 102 6.62 21.08 -1.65
N PRO A 103 7.04 22.29 -1.22
CA PRO A 103 8.39 22.76 -1.49
C PRO A 103 9.48 21.80 -0.98
N GLY A 104 10.40 21.40 -1.85
CA GLY A 104 11.49 20.48 -1.52
C GLY A 104 11.13 18.99 -1.58
N PHE A 105 9.94 18.64 -2.07
CA PHE A 105 9.45 17.27 -2.15
C PHE A 105 8.78 16.97 -3.51
N GLY A 106 8.90 15.73 -3.97
CA GLY A 106 8.48 15.29 -5.31
C GLY A 106 9.64 15.18 -6.32
N LEU A 107 9.36 14.51 -7.44
CA LEU A 107 10.36 14.12 -8.43
C LEU A 107 11.01 15.31 -9.16
N LEU A 108 10.23 16.36 -9.41
CA LEU A 108 10.64 17.58 -10.12
C LEU A 108 10.67 18.79 -9.17
N THR A 109 11.07 18.58 -7.91
CA THR A 109 11.02 19.63 -6.88
C THR A 109 11.87 20.87 -7.21
N ASP A 110 12.89 20.73 -8.07
CA ASP A 110 13.73 21.83 -8.55
C ASP A 110 13.05 22.66 -9.66
N GLU A 111 12.16 22.05 -10.44
CA GLU A 111 11.36 22.73 -11.47
C GLU A 111 10.06 23.35 -10.92
N PHE A 112 9.51 22.78 -9.83
CA PHE A 112 8.29 23.24 -9.18
C PHE A 112 8.54 23.61 -7.69
N PRO A 113 9.31 24.68 -7.41
CA PRO A 113 9.70 25.03 -6.04
C PRO A 113 8.59 25.72 -5.23
N GLU A 114 7.58 26.28 -5.90
CA GLU A 114 6.51 27.05 -5.26
C GLU A 114 5.36 26.15 -4.80
N PRO A 115 4.81 26.39 -3.60
CA PRO A 115 3.72 25.58 -3.08
C PRO A 115 2.45 25.74 -3.94
N GLN A 116 1.71 24.65 -4.10
CA GLN A 116 0.38 24.66 -4.71
C GLN A 116 -0.53 23.70 -3.95
N LEU A 117 -1.82 24.04 -3.86
CA LEU A 117 -2.82 23.19 -3.24
C LEU A 117 -4.04 23.07 -4.14
N LYS A 118 -4.53 21.85 -4.33
CA LYS A 118 -5.83 21.57 -4.89
C LYS A 118 -6.67 20.79 -3.88
N ILE A 119 -7.81 21.36 -3.51
CA ILE A 119 -8.87 20.62 -2.82
C ILE A 119 -9.78 19.96 -3.85
N TRP A 120 -10.03 18.67 -3.67
CA TRP A 120 -10.90 17.84 -4.49
C TRP A 120 -12.24 17.64 -3.81
N LYS A 121 -13.31 17.63 -4.61
CA LYS A 121 -14.59 17.07 -4.20
C LYS A 121 -14.63 15.61 -4.64
N LEU A 122 -14.95 14.71 -3.71
CA LEU A 122 -15.15 13.30 -3.98
C LEU A 122 -16.64 12.97 -3.80
N ASP A 123 -17.19 12.19 -4.71
CA ASP A 123 -18.54 11.64 -4.56
C ASP A 123 -18.40 10.12 -4.39
N PRO A 124 -18.87 9.52 -3.29
CA PRO A 124 -18.77 8.08 -3.08
C PRO A 124 -19.55 7.25 -4.11
N ASN A 125 -20.42 7.88 -4.91
CA ASN A 125 -21.14 7.24 -6.01
C ASN A 125 -20.50 7.45 -7.38
N ASP A 126 -19.44 8.26 -7.47
CA ASP A 126 -18.70 8.54 -8.69
C ASP A 126 -17.34 7.83 -8.63
N SER A 127 -17.06 6.97 -9.61
CA SER A 127 -15.76 6.31 -9.74
C SER A 127 -14.71 7.23 -10.37
N SER A 128 -14.85 8.53 -10.21
CA SER A 128 -13.91 9.54 -10.69
C SER A 128 -13.99 10.85 -9.92
N ALA A 129 -12.93 11.65 -9.97
CA ALA A 129 -12.87 12.99 -9.42
C ALA A 129 -12.50 14.01 -10.51
N THR A 130 -13.11 15.20 -10.47
CA THR A 130 -12.86 16.25 -11.47
C THR A 130 -11.62 17.07 -11.12
N PHE A 131 -10.62 17.06 -12.00
CA PHE A 131 -9.45 17.94 -11.86
C PHE A 131 -9.79 19.36 -12.30
N LYS A 132 -10.33 19.49 -13.51
CA LYS A 132 -10.89 20.72 -14.11
C LYS A 132 -11.88 20.35 -15.22
N GLU A 133 -12.53 21.32 -15.84
CA GLU A 133 -13.43 21.08 -16.98
C GLU A 133 -12.75 20.23 -18.06
N GLY A 134 -13.41 19.15 -18.48
CA GLY A 134 -12.89 18.20 -19.46
C GLY A 134 -11.83 17.22 -18.94
N ILE A 135 -11.43 17.30 -17.67
CA ILE A 135 -10.41 16.41 -17.07
C ILE A 135 -10.95 15.74 -15.82
N ARG A 136 -11.14 14.42 -15.89
CA ARG A 136 -11.57 13.56 -14.78
C ARG A 136 -10.56 12.45 -14.56
N ILE A 137 -10.31 12.15 -13.30
CA ILE A 137 -9.37 11.12 -12.85
C ILE A 137 -10.16 9.96 -12.28
N PRO A 138 -10.02 8.72 -12.80
CA PRO A 138 -10.65 7.55 -12.20
C PRO A 138 -10.19 7.37 -10.74
N THR A 139 -11.13 7.10 -9.84
CA THR A 139 -10.85 6.84 -8.43
C THR A 139 -10.84 5.33 -8.18
N HIS A 140 -9.75 4.87 -7.58
CA HIS A 140 -9.54 3.49 -7.17
C HIS A 140 -8.88 3.54 -5.79
N PRO A 141 -9.67 3.69 -4.71
CA PRO A 141 -9.11 3.96 -3.39
C PRO A 141 -8.17 2.86 -2.92
N PHE A 142 -7.09 3.26 -2.26
CA PHE A 142 -6.09 2.39 -1.63
C PHE A 142 -5.44 3.12 -0.44
N LEU A 143 -4.61 2.40 0.31
CA LEU A 143 -3.76 2.97 1.36
C LEU A 143 -2.32 3.05 0.85
N GLY A 144 -1.70 4.22 0.89
CA GLY A 144 -0.28 4.41 0.58
C GLY A 144 0.61 3.66 1.57
N VAL A 145 0.18 3.66 2.85
CA VAL A 145 0.91 3.02 3.93
C VAL A 145 0.24 1.75 4.47
N MET A 146 0.91 0.61 4.31
CA MET A 146 0.59 -0.65 4.99
C MET A 146 1.88 -1.40 5.35
N GLY A 147 2.09 -1.72 6.63
CA GLY A 147 3.35 -2.28 7.08
C GLY A 147 3.24 -3.11 8.36
N VAL A 148 4.26 -3.94 8.59
CA VAL A 148 4.49 -4.65 9.86
C VAL A 148 5.77 -4.13 10.51
N ALA A 149 5.87 -4.25 11.84
CA ALA A 149 7.04 -3.74 12.55
C ALA A 149 8.32 -4.49 12.14
N PRO A 150 9.45 -3.76 12.04
CA PRO A 150 10.76 -4.35 11.78
C PRO A 150 11.18 -5.21 12.97
N GLY A 151 12.10 -6.15 12.72
CA GLY A 151 12.62 -7.04 13.75
C GLY A 151 13.51 -6.34 14.77
N GLU A 152 14.13 -5.23 14.41
CA GLU A 152 15.01 -4.40 15.25
C GLU A 152 14.97 -2.95 14.78
N GLY A 153 15.44 -2.02 15.61
CA GLY A 153 15.52 -0.60 15.28
C GLY A 153 14.19 0.15 15.35
N GLU A 154 14.29 1.46 15.08
CA GLU A 154 13.15 2.35 14.90
C GLU A 154 13.36 3.12 13.60
N PHE A 155 12.30 3.23 12.79
CA PHE A 155 12.36 3.88 11.49
C PHE A 155 11.21 4.88 11.34
N PRO A 156 11.42 6.00 10.62
CA PRO A 156 10.34 6.90 10.24
C PRO A 156 9.29 6.19 9.36
N THR A 157 8.12 6.80 9.21
CA THR A 157 7.02 6.29 8.37
C THR A 157 7.33 6.35 6.87
N ILE A 158 8.12 7.35 6.48
CA ILE A 158 8.75 7.54 5.16
C ILE A 158 10.26 7.32 5.33
N PRO A 159 10.93 6.46 4.53
CA PRO A 159 10.51 5.84 3.26
C PRO A 159 9.90 4.43 3.40
N PRO A 160 9.52 3.73 2.31
CA PRO A 160 9.16 2.32 2.36
C PRO A 160 10.30 1.41 2.84
N LEU A 161 9.92 0.26 3.39
CA LEU A 161 10.80 -0.78 3.94
C LEU A 161 10.45 -2.16 3.36
N GLU A 162 11.34 -3.14 3.53
CA GLU A 162 11.03 -4.54 3.17
C GLU A 162 9.81 -5.12 3.91
N THR A 163 9.44 -4.53 5.05
CA THR A 163 8.26 -4.88 5.84
C THR A 163 6.98 -4.14 5.42
N GLY A 164 6.98 -3.46 4.28
CA GLY A 164 5.89 -2.58 3.82
C GLY A 164 6.21 -1.13 4.16
N GLY A 165 5.27 -0.43 4.79
CA GLY A 165 5.42 1.00 5.06
C GLY A 165 4.83 1.82 3.93
N ASN A 166 5.42 2.99 3.65
CA ASN A 166 4.91 3.92 2.66
C ASN A 166 5.24 3.49 1.21
N ILE A 167 4.48 2.50 0.70
CA ILE A 167 4.77 1.80 -0.55
C ILE A 167 3.99 2.35 -1.76
N ASP A 168 2.98 3.19 -1.52
CA ASP A 168 2.24 3.97 -2.55
C ASP A 168 1.91 3.19 -3.80
N THR A 169 1.37 1.99 -3.58
CA THR A 169 1.08 1.04 -4.64
C THR A 169 -0.41 1.06 -4.93
N ARG A 170 -0.81 1.91 -5.89
CA ARG A 170 -2.20 2.12 -6.35
C ARG A 170 -2.99 0.87 -6.77
N HIS A 171 -2.32 -0.28 -6.86
CA HIS A 171 -2.89 -1.57 -7.21
C HIS A 171 -3.42 -2.35 -5.99
N ILE A 172 -3.12 -1.90 -4.76
CA ILE A 172 -3.57 -2.54 -3.52
C ILE A 172 -4.93 -1.97 -3.10
N ILE A 173 -5.93 -2.24 -3.93
CA ILE A 173 -7.32 -1.81 -3.79
C ILE A 173 -8.19 -2.88 -3.10
N ALA A 174 -9.47 -2.57 -2.86
CA ALA A 174 -10.44 -3.56 -2.40
C ALA A 174 -10.46 -4.82 -3.30
N GLY A 175 -10.39 -6.00 -2.69
CA GLY A 175 -10.24 -7.30 -3.34
C GLY A 175 -8.80 -7.79 -3.45
N THR A 176 -7.80 -6.91 -3.35
CA THR A 176 -6.37 -7.30 -3.37
C THR A 176 -5.95 -7.93 -2.04
N LYS A 177 -4.99 -8.86 -2.12
CA LYS A 177 -4.27 -9.41 -0.97
C LYS A 177 -2.83 -8.94 -0.98
N LEU A 178 -2.40 -8.24 0.06
CA LEU A 178 -1.01 -7.87 0.32
C LEU A 178 -0.35 -8.92 1.22
N PHE A 179 0.92 -9.20 1.01
CA PHE A 179 1.70 -10.16 1.79
C PHE A 179 2.97 -9.46 2.29
N LEU A 180 3.14 -9.41 3.62
CA LEU A 180 4.25 -8.75 4.27
C LEU A 180 5.08 -9.74 5.09
N PRO A 181 6.43 -9.66 5.04
CA PRO A 181 7.29 -10.54 5.83
C PRO A 181 7.23 -10.18 7.32
N VAL A 182 6.84 -11.12 8.17
CA VAL A 182 6.82 -10.90 9.62
C VAL A 182 8.25 -10.90 10.15
N LYS A 183 8.65 -9.81 10.80
CA LYS A 183 9.98 -9.67 11.43
C LYS A 183 9.93 -9.50 12.95
N ALA A 184 8.76 -9.18 13.50
CA ALA A 184 8.50 -9.05 14.93
C ALA A 184 7.34 -9.97 15.37
N PRO A 185 7.36 -10.51 16.61
CA PRO A 185 6.24 -11.28 17.15
C PRO A 185 4.93 -10.51 17.07
N GLY A 186 3.88 -11.19 16.62
CA GLY A 186 2.56 -10.59 16.41
C GLY A 186 2.44 -9.71 15.17
N ALA A 187 3.49 -9.61 14.34
CA ALA A 187 3.63 -8.70 13.20
C ALA A 187 3.58 -7.20 13.53
N LEU A 188 2.71 -6.76 14.45
CA LEU A 188 2.49 -5.36 14.81
C LEU A 188 2.11 -4.54 13.57
N PHE A 189 1.03 -4.96 12.91
CA PHE A 189 0.54 -4.36 11.67
C PHE A 189 -0.02 -2.96 11.91
N SER A 190 0.32 -2.00 11.06
CA SER A 190 -0.32 -0.68 11.02
C SER A 190 -0.57 -0.26 9.57
N CYS A 191 -1.54 0.62 9.36
CA CYS A 191 -1.84 1.20 8.06
C CYS A 191 -2.26 2.66 8.20
N GLY A 192 -2.33 3.39 7.09
CA GLY A 192 -2.73 4.79 7.06
C GLY A 192 -2.68 5.32 5.64
N ASP A 193 -2.71 6.66 5.54
CA ASP A 193 -2.46 7.37 4.29
C ASP A 193 -3.43 6.98 3.15
N GLY A 194 -4.69 7.39 3.30
CA GLY A 194 -5.74 7.04 2.36
C GLY A 194 -5.66 7.86 1.07
N HIS A 195 -5.64 7.19 -0.08
CA HIS A 195 -5.61 7.84 -1.39
C HIS A 195 -6.86 7.49 -2.19
N ALA A 196 -7.55 8.49 -2.74
CA ALA A 196 -8.68 8.26 -3.66
C ALA A 196 -8.20 7.87 -5.06
N ALA A 197 -7.07 8.44 -5.50
CA ALA A 197 -6.40 8.12 -6.75
C ALA A 197 -4.92 8.55 -6.71
N GLN A 198 -4.07 7.78 -7.37
CA GLN A 198 -2.64 8.08 -7.55
C GLN A 198 -2.19 7.62 -8.95
N GLY A 199 -1.19 8.28 -9.52
CA GLY A 199 -0.44 7.78 -10.66
C GLY A 199 0.71 6.86 -10.24
N ASP A 200 1.17 6.00 -11.14
CA ASP A 200 2.41 5.25 -10.94
C ASP A 200 3.57 6.25 -10.80
N GLY A 201 4.29 6.20 -9.67
CA GLY A 201 5.41 7.08 -9.35
C GLY A 201 5.08 8.26 -8.43
N GLU A 202 3.80 8.62 -8.23
CA GLU A 202 3.39 9.72 -7.35
C GLU A 202 4.21 11.02 -7.53
N VAL A 203 4.35 11.45 -8.79
CA VAL A 203 5.48 12.31 -9.19
C VAL A 203 5.58 13.68 -8.52
N CYS A 204 4.48 14.26 -8.01
CA CYS A 204 4.52 15.54 -7.27
C CYS A 204 4.64 15.35 -5.75
N GLY A 205 4.80 14.11 -5.28
CA GLY A 205 4.93 13.77 -3.87
C GLY A 205 3.61 13.43 -3.17
N THR A 206 2.45 13.79 -3.74
CA THR A 206 1.15 13.54 -3.10
C THR A 206 0.14 13.01 -4.10
N ALA A 207 -0.81 12.23 -3.60
CA ALA A 207 -1.92 11.67 -4.34
C ALA A 207 -3.16 12.58 -4.30
N ILE A 208 -4.35 12.01 -4.50
CA ILE A 208 -5.58 12.58 -3.96
C ILE A 208 -5.75 12.04 -2.54
N GLU A 209 -5.08 12.70 -1.60
CA GLU A 209 -5.05 12.39 -0.17
C GLU A 209 -6.43 12.56 0.46
N THR A 210 -6.90 11.59 1.23
CA THR A 210 -8.24 11.61 1.82
C THR A 210 -8.33 10.75 3.09
N PRO A 211 -9.03 11.22 4.14
CA PRO A 211 -9.40 10.37 5.26
C PRO A 211 -10.21 9.15 4.77
N MET A 212 -10.04 8.01 5.43
CA MET A 212 -10.62 6.76 4.96
C MET A 212 -11.15 5.89 6.10
N GLN A 213 -12.29 5.26 5.85
CA GLN A 213 -12.72 4.09 6.64
C GLN A 213 -12.26 2.83 5.93
N VAL A 214 -11.58 1.96 6.67
CA VAL A 214 -10.87 0.80 6.13
C VAL A 214 -11.39 -0.47 6.79
N LYS A 215 -11.54 -1.55 6.01
CA LYS A 215 -11.82 -2.90 6.51
C LYS A 215 -10.83 -3.89 5.91
N LEU A 216 -10.03 -4.52 6.77
CA LEU A 216 -8.98 -5.47 6.39
C LEU A 216 -9.18 -6.81 7.09
N ARG A 217 -8.80 -7.91 6.45
CA ARG A 217 -8.65 -9.21 7.11
C ARG A 217 -7.17 -9.54 7.25
N LEU A 218 -6.75 -9.93 8.45
CA LEU A 218 -5.36 -10.24 8.76
C LEU A 218 -5.18 -11.74 8.97
N THR A 219 -4.38 -12.41 8.14
CA THR A 219 -4.17 -13.87 8.18
C THR A 219 -2.68 -14.20 8.27
N VAL A 220 -2.30 -15.03 9.24
CA VAL A 220 -0.92 -15.54 9.35
C VAL A 220 -0.73 -16.71 8.39
N ARG A 221 0.25 -16.57 7.48
CA ARG A 221 0.62 -17.57 6.48
C ARG A 221 1.94 -18.23 6.88
N LYS A 222 1.86 -19.49 7.32
CA LYS A 222 3.02 -20.34 7.64
C LYS A 222 3.64 -20.98 6.40
N ASP A 223 2.91 -20.97 5.29
CA ASP A 223 3.20 -21.62 4.02
C ASP A 223 3.80 -20.67 2.96
N MET A 224 4.02 -19.39 3.29
CA MET A 224 4.55 -18.37 2.37
C MET A 224 5.89 -17.77 2.84
N LYS A 225 6.77 -18.57 3.43
CA LYS A 225 8.03 -18.10 4.06
C LYS A 225 9.06 -17.51 3.10
N TRP A 226 8.82 -17.58 1.79
CA TRP A 226 9.68 -16.98 0.76
C TRP A 226 9.42 -15.49 0.54
N VAL A 227 8.33 -14.93 1.09
CA VAL A 227 8.04 -13.50 1.01
C VAL A 227 9.10 -12.77 1.83
N GLY A 228 9.99 -12.05 1.14
CA GLY A 228 11.07 -11.26 1.76
C GLY A 228 10.90 -9.76 1.64
N SER A 229 9.95 -9.30 0.82
CA SER A 229 9.53 -7.92 0.59
C SER A 229 8.01 -7.92 0.34
N PRO A 230 7.34 -6.75 0.20
CA PRO A 230 5.91 -6.73 -0.05
C PRO A 230 5.56 -7.42 -1.37
N ASN A 231 4.64 -8.38 -1.32
CA ASN A 231 4.02 -8.96 -2.50
C ASN A 231 2.53 -8.64 -2.50
N TYR A 232 1.87 -8.68 -3.65
CA TYR A 232 0.42 -8.59 -3.68
C TYR A 232 -0.20 -9.42 -4.81
N SER A 233 -1.43 -9.87 -4.61
CA SER A 233 -2.24 -10.55 -5.62
C SER A 233 -3.53 -9.76 -5.81
N SER A 234 -3.74 -9.31 -7.04
CA SER A 234 -4.97 -8.64 -7.44
C SER A 234 -5.87 -9.67 -8.13
N PRO A 235 -7.17 -9.72 -7.80
CA PRO A 235 -8.13 -10.50 -8.56
C PRO A 235 -8.32 -9.89 -9.96
N SER A 236 -9.06 -10.58 -10.80
CA SER A 236 -9.49 -10.08 -12.11
C SER A 236 -10.12 -8.69 -11.98
N SER A 237 -9.68 -7.76 -12.84
CA SER A 237 -10.20 -6.39 -12.87
C SER A 237 -11.17 -6.14 -14.03
N ALA A 238 -11.50 -7.14 -14.84
CA ALA A 238 -12.32 -6.95 -16.02
C ALA A 238 -13.30 -8.10 -16.28
N LEU A 239 -14.50 -7.70 -16.71
CA LEU A 239 -15.51 -8.51 -17.41
C LEU A 239 -14.99 -8.90 -18.81
N THR A 240 -13.84 -9.56 -18.92
CA THR A 240 -13.34 -10.07 -20.21
C THR A 240 -13.99 -11.41 -20.54
N LEU A 241 -14.22 -11.66 -21.84
CA LEU A 241 -14.71 -12.96 -22.35
C LEU A 241 -13.69 -14.11 -22.21
N ALA A 242 -12.42 -13.80 -21.89
CA ALA A 242 -11.38 -14.77 -21.55
C ALA A 242 -11.30 -14.94 -20.02
N GLU A 243 -10.84 -16.12 -19.58
CA GLU A 243 -10.60 -16.42 -18.15
C GLU A 243 -9.51 -15.47 -17.61
N ASP A 244 -9.94 -14.36 -17.01
CA ASP A 244 -9.06 -13.46 -16.28
C ASP A 244 -8.95 -13.93 -14.83
N ARG A 245 -7.74 -14.31 -14.46
CA ARG A 245 -7.33 -14.80 -13.15
C ARG A 245 -6.56 -13.74 -12.37
N GLY A 246 -6.51 -12.50 -12.88
CA GLY A 246 -5.80 -11.40 -12.25
C GLY A 246 -4.28 -11.51 -12.39
N TYR A 247 -3.56 -10.96 -11.43
CA TYR A 247 -2.09 -10.91 -11.45
C TYR A 247 -1.48 -11.03 -10.06
N TYR A 248 -0.22 -11.44 -10.02
CA TYR A 248 0.62 -11.42 -8.83
C TYR A 248 1.76 -10.44 -9.04
N ALA A 249 2.21 -9.79 -7.98
CA ALA A 249 3.26 -8.80 -8.05
C ALA A 249 4.17 -8.85 -6.83
N VAL A 250 5.42 -8.45 -7.03
CA VAL A 250 6.43 -8.34 -5.97
C VAL A 250 7.07 -6.97 -6.05
N LEU A 251 7.12 -6.28 -4.92
CA LEU A 251 7.83 -5.01 -4.79
C LEU A 251 9.29 -5.27 -4.46
N GLY A 252 10.17 -4.60 -5.19
CA GLY A 252 11.54 -4.37 -4.78
C GLY A 252 11.67 -2.93 -4.28
N ILE A 253 12.29 -2.77 -3.11
CA ILE A 253 12.46 -1.49 -2.44
C ILE A 253 13.97 -1.24 -2.25
N ASP A 254 14.45 -0.12 -2.76
CA ASP A 254 15.86 0.29 -2.64
C ASP A 254 16.04 1.78 -2.93
N SER A 255 17.14 2.35 -2.45
CA SER A 255 17.56 3.71 -2.78
C SER A 255 18.02 3.93 -4.22
N ASP A 256 18.27 2.86 -4.96
CA ASP A 256 18.54 2.90 -6.39
C ASP A 256 17.42 2.18 -7.17
N LEU A 257 16.84 2.85 -8.17
CA LEU A 257 15.72 2.31 -8.94
C LEU A 257 16.05 1.01 -9.69
N LEU A 258 17.28 0.88 -10.18
CA LEU A 258 17.71 -0.34 -10.86
C LEU A 258 17.88 -1.49 -9.88
N GLU A 259 18.39 -1.24 -8.67
CA GLU A 259 18.42 -2.25 -7.62
C GLU A 259 17.03 -2.60 -7.09
N ALA A 260 16.12 -1.63 -6.95
CA ALA A 260 14.73 -1.88 -6.64
C ALA A 260 14.10 -2.81 -7.70
N ALA A 261 14.32 -2.53 -9.00
CA ALA A 261 13.89 -3.42 -10.07
C ALA A 261 14.52 -4.82 -9.99
N ARG A 262 15.83 -4.92 -9.72
CA ARG A 262 16.51 -6.23 -9.53
C ARG A 262 15.92 -7.01 -8.37
N LYS A 263 15.61 -6.36 -7.24
CA LYS A 263 14.95 -6.98 -6.08
C LYS A 263 13.55 -7.49 -6.45
N ALA A 264 12.75 -6.68 -7.14
CA ALA A 264 11.42 -7.06 -7.61
C ALA A 264 11.47 -8.31 -8.51
N VAL A 265 12.41 -8.34 -9.47
CA VAL A 265 12.60 -9.50 -10.36
C VAL A 265 13.08 -10.74 -9.60
N ARG A 266 13.98 -10.61 -8.63
CA ARG A 266 14.40 -11.75 -7.79
C ARG A 266 13.21 -12.31 -7.00
N GLY A 267 12.36 -11.44 -6.46
CA GLY A 267 11.17 -11.83 -5.73
C GLY A 267 10.12 -12.54 -6.59
N ILE A 268 9.85 -12.06 -7.80
CA ILE A 268 8.88 -12.72 -8.70
C ILE A 268 9.40 -14.08 -9.21
N ILE A 269 10.72 -14.23 -9.38
CA ILE A 269 11.36 -15.53 -9.67
C ILE A 269 11.12 -16.50 -8.51
N GLU A 270 11.32 -16.04 -7.27
CA GLU A 270 11.10 -16.87 -6.08
C GLU A 270 9.64 -17.32 -5.99
N TYR A 271 8.68 -16.42 -6.21
CA TYR A 271 7.26 -16.77 -6.31
C TYR A 271 7.00 -17.90 -7.32
N MET A 272 7.55 -17.79 -8.53
CA MET A 272 7.38 -18.81 -9.57
C MET A 272 8.01 -20.15 -9.21
N MET A 273 9.20 -20.13 -8.59
CA MET A 273 9.86 -21.34 -8.11
C MET A 273 9.02 -22.06 -7.05
N GLN A 274 8.48 -21.31 -6.08
CA GLN A 274 7.74 -21.86 -4.94
C GLN A 274 6.33 -22.32 -5.30
N THR A 275 5.69 -21.71 -6.31
CA THR A 275 4.26 -21.92 -6.59
C THR A 275 3.96 -22.56 -7.95
N LYS A 276 4.92 -22.57 -8.88
CA LYS A 276 4.73 -23.04 -10.26
C LYS A 276 5.73 -24.11 -10.70
N SER A 277 6.51 -24.65 -9.77
CA SER A 277 7.49 -25.73 -10.03
C SER A 277 8.50 -25.41 -11.13
N LEU A 278 8.80 -24.12 -11.35
CA LEU A 278 9.80 -23.70 -12.33
C LEU A 278 11.19 -23.75 -11.71
N SER A 279 12.19 -24.18 -12.48
CA SER A 279 13.58 -23.95 -12.11
C SER A 279 13.89 -22.45 -12.13
N ARG A 280 14.96 -22.05 -11.44
CA ARG A 280 15.41 -20.65 -11.41
C ARG A 280 15.64 -20.06 -12.81
N VAL A 281 16.19 -20.86 -13.73
CA VAL A 281 16.50 -20.42 -15.10
C VAL A 281 15.22 -20.27 -15.92
N GLU A 282 14.28 -21.22 -15.83
CA GLU A 282 12.97 -21.11 -16.49
C GLU A 282 12.18 -19.91 -15.97
N ALA A 283 12.12 -19.73 -14.66
CA ALA A 283 11.46 -18.59 -14.03
C ALA A 283 12.06 -17.25 -14.49
N TYR A 284 13.40 -17.16 -14.62
CA TYR A 284 14.04 -15.93 -15.11
C TYR A 284 13.75 -15.66 -16.60
N MET A 285 13.82 -16.68 -17.45
CA MET A 285 13.47 -16.54 -18.86
C MET A 285 11.99 -16.17 -19.05
N LEU A 286 11.09 -16.83 -18.31
CA LEU A 286 9.66 -16.54 -18.32
C LEU A 286 9.42 -15.11 -17.83
N ALA A 287 10.11 -14.67 -16.77
CA ALA A 287 9.99 -13.30 -16.28
C ALA A 287 10.22 -12.30 -17.41
N SER A 288 11.31 -12.46 -18.17
CA SER A 288 11.70 -11.55 -19.26
C SER A 288 10.65 -11.37 -20.36
N VAL A 289 9.74 -12.33 -20.56
CA VAL A 289 8.74 -12.28 -21.63
C VAL A 289 7.31 -12.09 -21.12
N SER A 290 7.09 -12.11 -19.81
CA SER A 290 5.73 -12.12 -19.23
C SER A 290 5.48 -11.09 -18.13
N ILE A 291 6.52 -10.56 -17.47
CA ILE A 291 6.31 -9.56 -16.42
C ILE A 291 6.25 -8.14 -16.99
N SER A 292 5.60 -7.26 -16.24
CA SER A 292 5.75 -5.81 -16.35
C SER A 292 6.50 -5.29 -15.14
N LEU A 293 7.53 -4.47 -15.35
CA LEU A 293 8.12 -3.65 -14.29
C LEU A 293 7.41 -2.30 -14.26
N ARG A 294 6.89 -1.91 -13.09
CA ARG A 294 6.20 -0.64 -12.88
C ARG A 294 6.79 0.11 -11.71
N VAL A 295 6.90 1.42 -11.85
CA VAL A 295 7.25 2.31 -10.74
C VAL A 295 6.01 2.48 -9.87
N SER A 296 6.11 2.16 -8.58
CA SER A 296 4.99 2.35 -7.64
C SER A 296 5.07 3.77 -7.08
N GLU A 297 6.21 4.13 -6.48
CA GLU A 297 6.58 5.51 -6.10
C GLU A 297 8.07 5.80 -6.36
N VAL A 298 8.40 7.08 -6.54
CA VAL A 298 9.78 7.61 -6.74
C VAL A 298 10.07 8.85 -5.89
N VAL A 299 9.29 9.07 -4.84
CA VAL A 299 9.31 10.34 -4.08
C VAL A 299 9.66 10.14 -2.62
N ASN A 300 9.52 8.92 -2.08
CA ASN A 300 9.78 8.63 -0.67
C ASN A 300 11.27 8.41 -0.41
N VAL A 301 12.04 9.49 -0.38
CA VAL A 301 13.49 9.38 -0.17
C VAL A 301 13.86 8.82 1.23
N PRO A 302 14.91 8.00 1.35
CA PRO A 302 15.79 7.57 0.26
C PRO A 302 15.33 6.36 -0.56
N ASN A 303 14.24 5.65 -0.24
CA ASN A 303 13.92 4.38 -0.91
C ASN A 303 12.76 4.49 -1.89
N TYR A 304 12.91 3.87 -3.05
CA TYR A 304 11.88 3.80 -4.07
C TYR A 304 11.32 2.38 -4.21
N ALA A 305 10.10 2.25 -4.73
CA ALA A 305 9.40 0.99 -4.92
C ALA A 305 9.12 0.68 -6.39
N ILE A 306 9.63 -0.46 -6.88
CA ILE A 306 9.33 -1.02 -8.20
C ILE A 306 8.55 -2.32 -8.05
N SER A 307 7.43 -2.45 -8.76
CA SER A 307 6.63 -3.67 -8.83
C SER A 307 7.00 -4.51 -10.05
N ALA A 308 7.32 -5.79 -9.85
CA ALA A 308 7.39 -6.81 -10.90
C ALA A 308 6.07 -7.58 -10.94
N ILE A 309 5.30 -7.42 -12.01
CA ILE A 309 3.91 -7.89 -12.12
C ILE A 309 3.81 -9.02 -13.14
N ILE A 310 3.26 -10.17 -12.75
CA ILE A 310 3.02 -11.32 -13.64
C ILE A 310 1.51 -11.59 -13.78
N PRO A 311 0.96 -11.64 -15.01
CA PRO A 311 -0.42 -12.03 -15.23
C PRO A 311 -0.63 -13.51 -14.91
N LEU A 312 -1.64 -13.85 -14.11
CA LEU A 312 -1.89 -15.24 -13.71
C LEU A 312 -2.46 -16.09 -14.85
N ASN A 313 -2.99 -15.45 -15.90
CA ASN A 313 -3.62 -16.11 -17.05
C ASN A 313 -2.65 -17.00 -17.84
N ILE A 314 -1.35 -16.74 -17.75
CA ILE A 314 -0.33 -17.50 -18.49
C ILE A 314 -0.14 -18.92 -17.93
N PHE A 315 -0.55 -19.18 -16.68
CA PHE A 315 -0.37 -20.48 -16.02
C PHE A 315 -1.59 -21.38 -16.22
N THR A 316 -1.80 -21.97 -17.39
CA THR A 316 -3.08 -22.60 -17.80
C THR A 316 -3.51 -23.84 -17.00
N GLN A 317 -2.68 -24.36 -16.12
CA GLN A 317 -3.04 -25.45 -15.21
C GLN A 317 -3.25 -24.89 -13.79
N ALA A 318 -4.25 -25.41 -13.09
CA ALA A 318 -4.41 -25.14 -11.67
C ALA A 318 -3.23 -25.80 -10.92
N SER A 319 -2.41 -24.96 -10.28
CA SER A 319 -1.43 -25.39 -9.27
C SER A 319 -2.13 -25.64 -7.95
#